data_AF-A0A2V8FKI8-F1
#
_entry.id   AF-A0A2V8FKI8-F1
#
_cell.length_a   1.000
_cell.length_b   1.000
_cell.length_c   1.000
_cell.angle_alpha   90.00
_cell.angle_beta   90.00
_cell.angle_gamma   90.00
#
_symmetry.space_group_name_H-M   'P 1'
#
loop_
_entity.id
_entity.type
_entity.pdbx_description
1 polymer ?
#
loop_
_entity_poly.entity_id
_entity_poly.type
_entity_poly.pdbx_seq_one_letter_code
_entity_poly.pdbx_strand_id
1 'polypeptide(L)'
;MDLDGRVRAFARQVRCLVCQNETLADSQAGLADDLRREIRDQMRAGQTDDEIAAYLTQRYGDFVLYRPPLKPSTYVLWFGPFVLLGAGVLTLARLLTQPPMPHPAGVSARLRKRAHRLLDEAPPSTVVE
;
A
#
# COMPACT_ATOMS: atom_id res chain seq x y z
N MET A 1 3.61 34.84 -0.97
CA MET A 1 4.65 33.84 -1.26
C MET A 1 5.28 34.23 -2.59
N ASP A 2 6.60 34.39 -2.63
CA ASP A 2 7.33 34.79 -3.84
C ASP A 2 7.33 33.66 -4.89
N LEU A 3 7.52 34.01 -6.18
CA LEU A 3 7.49 33.08 -7.30
C LEU A 3 8.58 32.01 -7.14
N ASP A 4 9.81 32.39 -6.80
CA ASP A 4 10.90 31.43 -6.63
C ASP A 4 10.65 30.47 -5.46
N GLY A 5 9.93 30.93 -4.42
CA GLY A 5 9.45 30.08 -3.34
C GLY A 5 8.44 29.02 -3.81
N ARG A 6 7.51 29.40 -4.70
CA ARG A 6 6.51 28.49 -5.28
C ARG A 6 7.17 27.48 -6.22
N VAL A 7 8.05 27.93 -7.11
CA VAL A 7 8.83 27.05 -8.01
C VAL A 7 9.61 26.03 -7.21
N ARG A 8 10.33 26.46 -6.15
CA ARG A 8 11.11 25.55 -5.31
C ARG A 8 10.23 24.55 -4.56
N ALA A 9 9.05 24.97 -4.08
CA ALA A 9 8.11 24.09 -3.40
C ALA A 9 7.54 23.01 -4.33
N PHE A 10 7.24 23.38 -5.57
CA PHE A 10 6.80 22.44 -6.60
C PHE A 10 7.94 21.50 -7.03
N ALA A 11 9.13 22.03 -7.29
CA ALA A 11 10.28 21.25 -7.74
C ALA A 11 10.73 20.17 -6.71
N ARG A 12 10.43 20.34 -5.42
CA ARG A 12 10.65 19.27 -4.41
C ARG A 12 9.71 18.08 -4.57
N GLN A 13 8.57 18.26 -5.22
CA GLN A 13 7.59 17.21 -5.49
C GLN A 13 7.91 16.47 -6.81
N VAL A 14 8.90 16.95 -7.56
CA VAL A 14 9.37 16.40 -8.82
C VAL A 14 10.72 15.70 -8.62
N ARG A 15 10.87 14.52 -9.19
CA ARG A 15 12.11 13.73 -9.17
C ARG A 15 13.04 14.17 -10.29
N CYS A 16 14.34 14.16 -10.06
CA CYS A 16 15.29 14.24 -11.18
C CYS A 16 15.34 12.89 -11.92
N LEU A 17 14.98 12.91 -13.21
CA LEU A 17 14.95 11.71 -14.07
C LEU A 17 16.34 11.14 -14.40
N VAL A 18 17.37 11.98 -14.29
CA VAL A 18 18.76 11.64 -14.68
C VAL A 18 19.69 11.51 -13.48
N CYS A 19 19.18 11.68 -12.27
CA CYS A 19 19.98 11.73 -11.05
C CYS A 19 19.64 10.56 -10.12
N GLN A 20 20.55 10.23 -9.22
CA GLN A 20 20.38 9.14 -8.26
C GLN A 20 19.44 9.57 -7.12
N ASN A 21 18.12 9.41 -7.31
CA ASN A 21 17.10 9.59 -6.27
C ASN A 21 17.08 11.00 -5.62
N GLU A 22 17.36 12.04 -6.41
CA GLU A 22 17.34 13.44 -5.97
C GLU A 22 16.05 14.16 -6.40
N THR A 23 15.69 15.23 -5.69
CA THR A 23 14.61 16.12 -6.11
C THR A 23 15.09 17.07 -7.21
N LEU A 24 14.16 17.55 -8.03
CA LEU A 24 14.46 18.54 -9.07
C LEU A 24 14.94 19.88 -8.48
N ALA A 25 14.53 20.19 -7.23
CA ALA A 25 14.91 21.41 -6.55
C ALA A 25 16.39 21.43 -6.11
N ASP A 26 16.94 20.26 -5.77
CA ASP A 26 18.28 20.14 -5.18
C ASP A 26 19.33 19.67 -6.20
N SER A 27 18.88 19.05 -7.29
CA SER A 27 19.80 18.51 -8.28
C SER A 27 20.41 19.56 -9.22
N GLN A 28 21.68 19.36 -9.54
CA GLN A 28 22.52 20.21 -10.41
C GLN A 28 22.66 19.66 -11.84
N ALA A 29 21.87 18.67 -12.22
CA ALA A 29 21.87 18.17 -13.59
C ALA A 29 21.34 19.24 -14.57
N GLY A 30 21.90 19.29 -15.79
CA GLY A 30 21.45 20.22 -16.82
C GLY A 30 19.94 20.11 -17.13
N LEU A 31 19.42 18.88 -17.15
CA LEU A 31 17.98 18.63 -17.31
C LEU A 31 17.15 19.20 -16.15
N ALA A 32 17.67 19.18 -14.92
CA ALA A 32 16.98 19.73 -13.77
C ALA A 32 16.88 21.26 -13.86
N ASP A 33 17.94 21.92 -14.34
CA ASP A 33 17.93 23.36 -14.61
C ASP A 33 16.93 23.74 -15.71
N ASP A 34 16.88 22.98 -16.81
CA ASP A 34 15.91 23.19 -17.90
C ASP A 34 14.48 23.07 -17.40
N LEU A 35 14.17 22.01 -16.65
CA LEU A 35 12.84 21.79 -16.08
C LEU A 35 12.47 22.87 -15.05
N ARG A 36 13.41 23.33 -14.22
CA ARG A 36 13.16 24.44 -13.27
C ARG A 36 12.84 25.75 -14.00
N ARG A 37 13.47 26.03 -15.14
CA ARG A 37 13.13 27.18 -15.99
C ARG A 37 11.74 27.03 -16.58
N GLU A 38 11.43 25.88 -17.17
CA GLU A 38 10.12 25.59 -17.76
C GLU A 38 8.98 25.74 -16.74
N ILE A 39 9.15 25.16 -15.54
CA ILE A 39 8.17 25.28 -14.45
C ILE A 39 7.97 26.75 -14.07
N ARG A 40 9.05 27.53 -13.97
CA ARG A 40 8.96 28.96 -13.65
C ARG A 40 8.17 29.71 -14.72
N ASP A 41 8.40 29.43 -15.99
CA ASP A 41 7.71 30.12 -17.09
C ASP A 41 6.23 29.74 -17.14
N GLN A 42 5.87 28.48 -16.90
CA GLN A 42 4.48 28.04 -16.75
C GLN A 42 3.80 28.72 -15.55
N MET A 43 4.49 28.82 -14.40
CA MET A 43 3.97 29.50 -13.22
C MET A 43 3.76 31.01 -13.44
N ARG A 44 4.63 31.65 -14.23
CA ARG A 44 4.49 33.05 -14.66
C ARG A 44 3.33 33.24 -15.63
N ALA A 45 3.07 32.25 -16.49
CA ALA A 45 1.91 32.21 -17.36
C ALA A 45 0.57 32.02 -16.62
N GLY A 46 0.60 31.91 -15.29
CA GLY A 46 -0.61 31.80 -14.45
C GLY A 46 -1.14 30.38 -14.29
N GLN A 47 -0.40 29.36 -14.77
CA GLN A 47 -0.82 27.97 -14.60
C GLN A 47 -0.76 27.52 -13.15
N THR A 48 -1.69 26.65 -12.81
CA THR A 48 -1.80 25.97 -11.52
C THR A 48 -0.80 24.82 -11.41
N ASP A 49 -0.49 24.42 -10.18
CA ASP A 49 0.45 23.33 -9.94
C ASP A 49 -0.04 22.00 -10.56
N ASP A 50 -1.35 21.77 -10.62
CA ASP A 50 -1.96 20.58 -11.25
C ASP A 50 -1.80 20.59 -12.78
N GLU A 51 -1.96 21.75 -13.42
CA GLU A 51 -1.73 21.90 -14.87
C GLU A 51 -0.25 21.69 -15.22
N ILE A 52 0.66 22.22 -14.40
CA ILE A 52 2.10 22.03 -14.57
C ILE A 52 2.47 20.55 -14.36
N ALA A 53 1.90 19.89 -13.35
CA ALA A 53 2.06 18.46 -13.11
C ALA A 53 1.52 17.62 -14.29
N ALA A 54 0.37 17.99 -14.85
CA ALA A 54 -0.20 17.34 -16.03
C ALA A 54 0.72 17.48 -17.25
N TYR A 55 1.24 18.69 -17.51
CA TYR A 55 2.21 18.94 -18.59
C TYR A 55 3.48 18.11 -18.45
N LEU A 56 4.06 18.07 -17.23
CA LEU A 56 5.26 17.28 -16.96
C LEU A 56 4.99 15.78 -17.11
N THR A 57 3.88 15.27 -16.60
CA THR A 57 3.55 13.83 -16.72
C THR A 57 3.21 13.43 -18.14
N GLN A 58 2.63 14.32 -18.95
CA GLN A 58 2.37 14.06 -20.37
C GLN A 58 3.67 13.90 -21.18
N ARG A 59 4.70 14.68 -20.85
CA ARG A 59 5.96 14.70 -21.61
C ARG A 59 7.03 13.75 -21.07
N TYR A 60 7.08 13.57 -19.76
CA TYR A 60 8.12 12.81 -19.06
C TYR A 60 7.60 11.56 -18.33
N GLY A 61 6.27 11.34 -18.31
CA GLY A 61 5.63 10.19 -17.68
C GLY A 61 5.23 10.42 -16.22
N ASP A 62 4.38 9.55 -15.69
CA ASP A 62 3.84 9.67 -14.32
C ASP A 62 4.89 9.50 -13.21
N PHE A 63 6.07 8.91 -13.54
CA PHE A 63 7.17 8.70 -12.59
C PHE A 63 7.96 9.97 -12.25
N VAL A 64 7.75 11.06 -13.00
CA VAL A 64 8.41 12.34 -12.75
C VAL A 64 7.96 12.97 -11.43
N LEU A 65 6.73 12.68 -10.99
CA LEU A 65 6.17 13.16 -9.73
C LEU A 65 6.38 12.13 -8.61
N TYR A 66 6.69 12.60 -7.40
CA TYR A 66 6.68 11.73 -6.21
C TYR A 66 5.28 11.21 -5.88
N ARG A 67 4.23 11.96 -6.22
CA ARG A 67 2.83 11.57 -6.06
C ARG A 67 2.19 11.40 -7.43
N PRO A 68 1.88 10.16 -7.87
CA PRO A 68 1.16 9.97 -9.11
C PRO A 68 -0.25 10.56 -8.98
N PRO A 69 -0.77 11.25 -10.00
CA PRO A 69 -2.11 11.81 -9.95
C PRO A 69 -3.18 10.70 -9.90
N LEU A 70 -4.36 11.03 -9.36
CA LEU A 70 -5.54 10.18 -9.42
C LEU A 70 -6.07 10.17 -10.86
N LYS A 71 -5.69 9.15 -11.63
CA LYS A 71 -6.13 8.90 -13.01
C LYS A 71 -6.76 7.52 -13.07
N PRO A 72 -7.62 7.21 -14.06
CA PRO A 72 -8.20 5.88 -14.20
C PRO A 72 -7.17 4.74 -14.20
N SER A 73 -5.97 4.99 -14.74
CA SER A 73 -4.85 4.04 -14.73
C SER A 73 -4.26 3.78 -13.35
N THR A 74 -4.30 4.75 -12.44
CA THR A 74 -3.73 4.63 -11.08
C THR A 74 -4.76 4.16 -10.04
N TYR A 75 -6.04 4.04 -10.40
CA TYR A 75 -7.09 3.62 -9.46
C TYR A 75 -6.81 2.29 -8.79
N VAL A 76 -6.24 1.32 -9.50
CA VAL A 76 -5.87 0.02 -8.90
C VAL A 76 -4.79 0.20 -7.82
N LEU A 77 -3.85 1.11 -8.01
CA LEU A 77 -2.81 1.42 -7.02
C LEU A 77 -3.41 2.05 -5.75
N TRP A 78 -4.38 2.95 -5.90
CA TRP A 78 -5.01 3.67 -4.79
C TRP A 78 -6.08 2.85 -4.07
N PHE A 79 -6.95 2.16 -4.81
CA PHE A 79 -8.10 1.44 -4.27
C PHE A 79 -7.83 -0.06 -4.06
N GLY A 80 -6.83 -0.64 -4.71
CA GLY A 80 -6.47 -2.05 -4.59
C GLY A 80 -6.28 -2.53 -3.13
N PRO A 81 -5.53 -1.81 -2.28
CA PRO A 81 -5.38 -2.18 -0.88
C PRO A 81 -6.70 -2.24 -0.11
N PHE A 82 -7.62 -1.29 -0.37
CA PHE A 82 -8.93 -1.24 0.28
C PHE A 82 -9.86 -2.35 -0.20
N VAL A 83 -9.83 -2.67 -1.50
CA VAL A 83 -10.59 -3.80 -2.06
C VAL A 83 -10.12 -5.12 -1.45
N LEU A 84 -8.81 -5.33 -1.36
CA LEU A 84 -8.22 -6.53 -0.73
C LEU A 84 -8.59 -6.62 0.75
N LEU A 85 -8.49 -5.51 1.48
CA LEU A 85 -8.87 -5.46 2.89
C LEU A 85 -10.36 -5.75 3.08
N GLY A 86 -11.23 -5.16 2.25
CA GLY A 86 -12.66 -5.43 2.26
C GLY A 86 -12.99 -6.90 1.98
N ALA A 87 -12.33 -7.50 1.00
CA ALA A 87 -12.45 -8.93 0.72
C ALA A 87 -11.98 -9.81 1.89
N GLY A 88 -10.87 -9.44 2.54
CA GLY A 88 -10.34 -10.11 3.72
C GLY A 88 -11.30 -10.04 4.92
N VAL A 89 -11.83 -8.85 5.23
CA VAL A 89 -12.80 -8.67 6.30
C VAL A 89 -14.09 -9.45 6.01
N LEU A 90 -14.58 -9.41 4.76
CA LEU A 90 -15.79 -10.12 4.37
C LEU A 90 -15.64 -11.64 4.47
N THR A 91 -14.50 -12.18 4.05
CA THR A 91 -14.20 -13.62 4.17
C THR A 91 -14.06 -14.04 5.63
N LEU A 92 -13.36 -13.27 6.45
CA LEU A 92 -13.24 -13.51 7.89
C LEU A 92 -14.61 -13.43 8.59
N ALA A 93 -15.39 -12.38 8.33
CA ALA A 93 -16.73 -12.23 8.90
C ALA A 93 -17.64 -13.39 8.53
N ARG A 94 -17.58 -13.86 7.27
CA ARG A 94 -18.29 -15.07 6.85
C ARG A 94 -17.83 -16.28 7.68
N LEU A 95 -16.54 -16.54 7.78
CA LEU A 95 -15.99 -17.66 8.56
C LEU A 95 -16.43 -17.63 10.04
N LEU A 96 -16.47 -16.43 10.66
CA LEU A 96 -16.88 -16.26 12.05
C LEU A 96 -18.40 -16.36 12.26
N THR A 97 -19.18 -16.00 11.25
CA THR A 97 -20.66 -16.09 11.28
C THR A 97 -21.16 -17.45 10.81
N GLN A 98 -20.29 -18.33 10.29
CA GLN A 98 -20.69 -19.70 10.01
C GLN A 98 -21.07 -20.38 11.33
N PRO A 99 -22.26 -21.01 11.41
CA PRO A 99 -22.60 -21.82 12.55
C PRO A 99 -21.52 -22.90 12.71
N PRO A 100 -21.09 -23.20 13.96
CA PRO A 100 -20.09 -24.23 14.18
C PRO A 100 -20.53 -25.49 13.45
N MET A 101 -19.65 -26.04 12.60
CA MET A 101 -19.93 -27.29 11.89
C MET A 101 -20.44 -28.31 12.92
N PRO A 102 -21.52 -29.06 12.63
CA PRO A 102 -22.02 -30.09 13.53
C PRO A 102 -20.88 -31.00 13.89
N HIS A 103 -20.35 -30.85 15.11
CA HIS A 103 -19.26 -31.69 15.56
C HIS A 103 -19.84 -33.10 15.58
N PRO A 104 -19.32 -34.07 14.80
CA PRO A 104 -19.96 -35.36 14.68
C PRO A 104 -19.99 -36.00 16.05
N ALA A 105 -21.17 -35.98 16.69
CA ALA A 105 -21.37 -36.42 18.07
C ALA A 105 -20.91 -37.87 18.26
N GLY A 106 -20.89 -38.66 17.18
CA GLY A 106 -20.35 -40.02 17.15
C GLY A 106 -18.83 -40.15 17.27
N VAL A 107 -18.04 -39.10 16.98
CA VAL A 107 -16.58 -39.11 17.16
C VAL A 107 -16.22 -38.76 18.60
N SER A 108 -16.84 -37.72 19.18
CA SER A 108 -16.56 -37.30 20.56
C SER A 108 -17.02 -38.32 21.62
N ALA A 109 -18.08 -39.09 21.33
CA ALA A 109 -18.54 -40.18 22.20
C ALA A 109 -17.59 -41.39 22.16
N ARG A 110 -17.08 -41.76 20.98
CA ARG A 110 -16.08 -42.84 20.83
C ARG A 110 -14.74 -42.47 21.48
N LEU A 111 -14.30 -41.22 21.30
CA LEU A 111 -13.06 -40.74 21.89
C LEU A 111 -13.11 -40.74 23.43
N ARG A 112 -14.23 -40.29 24.02
CA ARG A 112 -14.48 -40.36 25.47
C ARG A 112 -14.42 -41.79 26.02
N LYS A 113 -15.08 -42.74 25.36
CA LYS A 113 -15.04 -44.15 25.78
C LYS A 113 -13.62 -44.72 25.76
N ARG A 114 -12.83 -44.37 24.74
CA ARG A 114 -11.44 -44.83 24.64
C ARG A 114 -10.54 -44.17 25.69
N ALA A 115 -10.77 -42.89 25.99
CA ALA A 115 -10.05 -42.18 27.06
C ALA A 115 -10.31 -42.81 28.43
N HIS A 116 -11.57 -43.13 28.77
CA HIS A 116 -11.89 -43.84 30.01
C HIS A 116 -11.22 -45.21 30.10
N ARG A 117 -11.24 -46.00 29.01
CA ARG A 117 -10.56 -47.30 29.00
C ARG A 117 -9.07 -47.17 29.28
N LEU A 118 -8.40 -46.16 28.73
CA LEU A 118 -6.97 -45.93 28.98
C LEU A 118 -6.69 -45.47 30.40
N LEU A 119 -7.64 -44.83 31.09
CA LEU A 119 -7.53 -44.46 32.50
C LEU A 119 -7.76 -45.68 33.41
N ASP A 120 -8.69 -46.56 33.04
CA ASP A 120 -8.99 -47.79 33.78
C ASP A 120 -7.89 -48.86 33.58
N GLU A 121 -7.27 -48.90 32.40
CA GLU A 121 -6.14 -49.75 32.07
C GLU A 121 -4.78 -49.12 32.44
N ALA A 122 -4.75 -47.85 32.87
CA ALA A 122 -3.52 -47.22 33.33
C ALA A 122 -3.12 -47.82 34.70
N PRO A 123 -2.00 -48.57 34.79
CA PRO A 123 -1.52 -49.06 36.07
C PRO A 123 -1.19 -47.88 37.00
N PRO A 124 -1.41 -48.00 38.31
CA PRO A 124 -1.10 -46.95 39.27
C PRO A 124 0.40 -46.67 39.22
N SER A 125 0.75 -45.52 38.65
CA SER A 125 2.06 -44.86 38.78
C SER A 125 3.29 -45.74 38.62
N THR A 126 3.93 -45.70 37.45
CA THR A 126 5.39 -45.66 37.42
C THR A 126 5.82 -44.34 38.06
N VAL A 127 5.90 -44.32 39.39
CA VAL A 127 6.66 -43.31 40.12
C VAL A 127 8.12 -43.54 39.72
N VAL A 128 8.67 -42.58 38.99
CA VAL A 128 10.10 -42.48 38.75
C VAL A 128 10.73 -42.05 40.08
N GLU A 129 11.49 -42.95 40.69
CA GLU A 129 12.55 -42.62 41.64
C GLU A 129 13.86 -43.22 41.13
#